data_AF-A0A3E0KA72-F1
#
_entry.id   AF-A0A3E0KA72-F1
#
_cell.length_a   1.000
_cell.length_b   1.000
_cell.length_c   1.000
_cell.angle_alpha   90.00
_cell.angle_beta   90.00
_cell.angle_gamma   90.00
#
_symmetry.space_group_name_H-M   'P 1'
#
loop_
_entity.id
_entity.type
_entity.pdbx_description
1 polymer ?
#
loop_
_entity_poly.entity_id
_entity_poly.type
_entity_poly.pdbx_seq_one_letter_code
_entity_poly.pdbx_strand_id
1 'polypeptide(L)'
;MNRMNLLLLLDRLEQLVQEGPRMPIGGRALVNAEEMLDLIDKIRESLPEEVRRADRLASESERVMDATRSEAERIIREAQEYAAKLVSESEVLRRAQEEARKIVEQAHQRARELEEGADNYAEGVLRSLQESLERTLRTVKQGRSELQRGGGAGTAAGA
;
A
#
# COMPACT_ATOMS: atom_id res chain seq x y z
N MET A 1 -18.62 -47.71 8.25
CA MET A 1 -18.72 -49.18 8.19
C MET A 1 -19.64 -49.72 7.07
N ASN A 2 -20.43 -48.91 6.34
CA ASN A 2 -21.41 -49.45 5.36
C ASN A 2 -20.94 -49.57 3.89
N ARG A 3 -20.06 -48.69 3.37
CA ARG A 3 -19.56 -48.81 1.98
C ARG A 3 -18.81 -50.12 1.71
N MET A 4 -17.98 -50.55 2.67
CA MET A 4 -17.29 -51.84 2.64
C MET A 4 -18.28 -53.02 2.70
N ASN A 5 -19.44 -52.82 3.32
CA ASN A 5 -20.45 -53.86 3.49
C ASN A 5 -21.30 -54.04 2.21
N LEU A 6 -21.65 -52.95 1.52
CA LEU A 6 -22.38 -53.03 0.24
C LEU A 6 -21.55 -53.69 -0.86
N LEU A 7 -20.26 -53.33 -0.98
CA LEU A 7 -19.36 -53.96 -1.94
C LEU A 7 -19.19 -55.45 -1.62
N LEU A 8 -19.00 -55.80 -0.35
CA LEU A 8 -18.91 -57.20 0.09
C LEU A 8 -20.20 -58.00 -0.22
N LEU A 9 -21.39 -57.38 -0.09
CA LEU A 9 -22.66 -58.01 -0.43
C LEU A 9 -22.81 -58.21 -1.94
N LEU A 10 -22.35 -57.25 -2.75
CA LEU A 10 -22.30 -57.37 -4.22
C LEU A 10 -21.31 -58.44 -4.66
N ASP A 11 -20.11 -58.46 -4.08
CA ASP A 11 -19.07 -59.47 -4.35
C ASP A 11 -19.57 -60.87 -3.99
N ARG A 12 -20.30 -61.01 -2.85
CA ARG A 12 -20.89 -62.28 -2.45
C ARG A 12 -22.04 -62.73 -3.36
N LEU A 13 -22.84 -61.78 -3.85
CA LEU A 13 -23.88 -62.05 -4.85
C LEU A 13 -23.26 -62.50 -6.18
N GLU A 14 -22.17 -61.85 -6.60
CA GLU A 14 -21.39 -62.23 -7.78
C GLU A 14 -20.80 -63.63 -7.63
N GLN A 15 -20.19 -63.92 -6.49
CA GLN A 15 -19.61 -65.22 -6.18
C GLN A 15 -20.65 -66.35 -6.23
N LEU A 16 -21.84 -66.14 -5.66
CA LEU A 16 -22.96 -67.09 -5.72
C LEU A 16 -23.38 -67.43 -7.15
N VAL A 17 -23.35 -66.45 -8.05
CA VAL A 17 -23.68 -66.63 -9.46
C VAL A 17 -22.53 -67.30 -10.23
N GLN A 18 -21.27 -67.03 -9.87
CA GLN A 18 -20.10 -67.58 -10.54
C GLN A 18 -19.77 -69.03 -10.14
N GLU A 19 -19.91 -69.37 -8.86
CA GLU A 19 -19.53 -70.67 -8.27
C GLU A 19 -20.67 -71.71 -8.27
N GLY A 20 -21.90 -71.29 -8.58
CA GLY A 20 -23.07 -72.16 -8.63
C GLY A 20 -22.93 -73.32 -9.65
N PRO A 21 -23.42 -74.54 -9.35
CA PRO A 21 -23.41 -75.66 -10.28
C PRO A 21 -24.02 -75.28 -11.63
N ARG A 22 -23.28 -75.49 -12.72
CA ARG A 22 -23.73 -75.16 -14.07
C ARG A 22 -24.54 -76.31 -14.67
N MET A 23 -25.70 -76.00 -15.21
CA MET A 23 -26.53 -76.97 -15.91
C MET A 23 -25.90 -77.31 -17.28
N PRO A 24 -25.82 -78.60 -17.66
CA PRO A 24 -25.15 -79.05 -18.88
C PRO A 24 -25.85 -78.60 -20.18
N ILE A 25 -27.11 -78.18 -20.10
CA ILE A 25 -27.88 -77.65 -21.23
C ILE A 25 -28.36 -76.24 -20.89
N GLY A 26 -28.01 -75.26 -21.74
CA GLY A 26 -28.51 -73.88 -21.65
C GLY A 26 -27.67 -72.90 -20.81
N GLY A 27 -26.51 -73.30 -20.28
CA GLY A 27 -25.53 -72.39 -19.67
C GLY A 27 -25.98 -71.69 -18.39
N ARG A 28 -27.05 -72.17 -17.74
CA ARG A 28 -27.63 -71.57 -16.54
C ARG A 28 -26.89 -72.04 -15.29
N ALA A 29 -26.62 -71.11 -14.36
CA ALA A 29 -26.14 -71.42 -13.02
C ALA A 29 -27.33 -71.75 -12.11
N LEU A 30 -27.22 -72.83 -11.33
CA LEU A 30 -28.18 -73.17 -10.29
C LEU A 30 -27.83 -72.37 -9.03
N VAL A 31 -28.72 -71.47 -8.60
CA VAL A 31 -28.53 -70.58 -7.46
C VAL A 31 -29.64 -70.82 -6.44
N ASN A 32 -29.30 -70.76 -5.15
CA ASN A 32 -30.30 -70.77 -4.08
C ASN A 32 -31.08 -69.44 -4.10
N ALA A 33 -32.36 -69.51 -4.46
CA ALA A 33 -33.22 -68.33 -4.55
C ALA A 33 -33.39 -67.63 -3.18
N GLU A 34 -33.41 -68.36 -2.07
CA GLU A 34 -33.56 -67.80 -0.73
C GLU A 34 -32.32 -66.98 -0.33
N GLU A 35 -31.12 -67.54 -0.51
CA GLU A 35 -29.85 -66.82 -0.22
C GLU A 35 -29.64 -65.62 -1.17
N MET A 36 -30.07 -65.75 -2.43
CA MET A 36 -29.99 -64.66 -3.42
C MET A 36 -30.94 -63.50 -3.06
N LEU A 37 -32.17 -63.81 -2.67
CA LEU A 37 -33.15 -62.80 -2.26
C LEU A 37 -32.70 -62.10 -0.98
N ASP A 38 -32.17 -62.83 0.01
CA ASP A 38 -31.62 -62.26 1.25
C ASP A 38 -30.48 -61.27 0.99
N LEU A 39 -29.59 -61.56 0.03
CA LEU A 39 -28.52 -60.64 -0.36
C LEU A 39 -29.06 -59.40 -1.07
N ILE A 40 -30.04 -59.57 -1.95
CA ILE A 40 -30.70 -58.45 -2.64
C ILE A 40 -31.41 -57.55 -1.64
N ASP A 41 -32.08 -58.10 -0.63
CA ASP A 41 -32.76 -57.33 0.40
C ASP A 41 -31.77 -56.55 1.27
N LYS A 42 -30.66 -57.17 1.71
CA LYS A 42 -29.58 -56.47 2.43
C LYS A 42 -28.94 -55.36 1.60
N ILE A 43 -28.77 -55.56 0.30
CA ILE A 43 -28.29 -54.53 -0.64
C ILE A 43 -29.32 -53.39 -0.73
N ARG A 44 -30.60 -53.72 -0.89
CA ARG A 44 -31.69 -52.73 -0.97
C ARG A 44 -31.84 -51.90 0.30
N GLU A 45 -31.60 -52.49 1.47
CA GLU A 45 -31.63 -51.80 2.76
C GLU A 45 -30.42 -50.88 2.95
N SER A 46 -29.24 -51.28 2.47
CA SER A 46 -27.98 -50.54 2.68
C SER A 46 -27.69 -49.47 1.62
N LEU A 47 -28.19 -49.63 0.40
CA LEU A 47 -28.00 -48.69 -0.71
C LEU A 47 -28.50 -47.26 -0.43
N PRO A 48 -29.74 -47.04 0.06
CA PRO A 48 -30.27 -45.69 0.27
C PRO A 48 -29.42 -44.85 1.24
N GLU A 49 -28.87 -45.48 2.28
CA GLU A 49 -28.01 -44.81 3.25
C GLU A 49 -26.66 -44.37 2.65
N GLU A 50 -26.09 -45.17 1.74
CA GLU A 50 -24.83 -44.81 1.07
C GLU A 50 -25.03 -43.69 0.05
N VAL A 51 -26.15 -43.69 -0.70
CA VAL A 51 -26.52 -42.61 -1.62
C VAL A 51 -26.75 -41.31 -0.86
N ARG A 52 -27.57 -41.32 0.22
CA ARG A 52 -27.79 -40.13 1.07
C ARG A 52 -26.50 -39.58 1.64
N ARG A 53 -25.52 -40.44 1.97
CA ARG A 53 -24.20 -40.01 2.45
C ARG A 53 -23.39 -39.34 1.35
N ALA A 54 -23.40 -39.89 0.14
CA ALA A 54 -22.73 -39.29 -1.01
C ALA A 54 -23.31 -37.90 -1.33
N ASP A 55 -24.64 -37.76 -1.33
CA ASP A 55 -25.31 -36.48 -1.55
C ASP A 55 -24.95 -35.45 -0.48
N ARG A 56 -24.93 -35.85 0.81
CA ARG A 56 -24.50 -34.97 1.90
C ARG A 56 -23.06 -34.50 1.70
N LEU A 57 -22.14 -35.41 1.41
CA LEU A 57 -20.74 -35.07 1.18
C LEU A 57 -20.55 -34.14 -0.02
N ALA A 58 -21.28 -34.39 -1.12
CA ALA A 58 -21.26 -33.52 -2.28
C ALA A 58 -21.76 -32.10 -1.94
N SER A 59 -22.89 -32.00 -1.23
CA SER A 59 -23.45 -30.71 -0.80
C SER A 59 -22.54 -29.96 0.18
N GLU A 60 -21.84 -30.68 1.06
CA GLU A 60 -20.88 -30.08 1.99
C GLU A 60 -19.65 -29.58 1.25
N SER A 61 -19.13 -30.35 0.30
CA SER A 61 -18.02 -29.94 -0.56
C SER A 61 -18.36 -28.68 -1.35
N GLU A 62 -19.56 -28.60 -1.94
CA GLU A 62 -20.02 -27.43 -2.69
C GLU A 62 -20.09 -26.19 -1.78
N ARG A 63 -20.67 -26.32 -0.58
CA ARG A 63 -20.71 -25.24 0.41
C ARG A 63 -19.32 -24.74 0.81
N VAL A 64 -18.37 -25.66 1.02
CA VAL A 64 -16.99 -25.30 1.37
C VAL A 64 -16.30 -24.57 0.20
N MET A 65 -16.52 -25.02 -1.04
CA MET A 65 -15.97 -24.37 -2.22
C MET A 65 -16.53 -22.95 -2.39
N ASP A 66 -17.83 -22.76 -2.23
CA ASP A 66 -18.46 -21.44 -2.32
C ASP A 66 -17.97 -20.50 -1.23
N ALA A 67 -17.89 -20.98 0.02
CA ALA A 67 -17.35 -20.19 1.13
C ALA A 67 -15.89 -19.78 0.87
N THR A 68 -15.07 -20.71 0.37
CA THR A 68 -13.66 -20.44 0.06
C THR A 68 -13.53 -19.46 -1.10
N ARG A 69 -14.38 -19.56 -2.12
CA ARG A 69 -14.41 -18.62 -3.24
C ARG A 69 -14.79 -17.22 -2.78
N SER A 70 -15.86 -17.10 -1.99
CA SER A 70 -16.29 -15.82 -1.43
C SER A 70 -15.20 -15.18 -0.57
N GLU A 71 -14.51 -16.00 0.23
CA GLU A 71 -13.40 -15.53 1.08
C GLU A 71 -12.19 -15.09 0.26
N ALA A 72 -11.82 -15.85 -0.78
CA ALA A 72 -10.75 -15.46 -1.69
C ALA A 72 -11.07 -14.12 -2.39
N GLU A 73 -12.31 -13.95 -2.86
CA GLU A 73 -12.77 -12.69 -3.45
C GLU A 73 -12.74 -11.54 -2.44
N ARG A 74 -13.08 -11.78 -1.17
CA ARG A 74 -12.96 -10.80 -0.08
C ARG A 74 -11.51 -10.36 0.13
N ILE A 75 -10.60 -11.34 0.25
CA ILE A 75 -9.16 -11.08 0.45
C ILE A 75 -8.59 -10.26 -0.72
N ILE A 76 -8.96 -10.61 -1.96
CA ILE A 76 -8.50 -9.88 -3.15
C ILE A 76 -8.99 -8.42 -3.13
N ARG A 77 -10.27 -8.18 -2.78
CA ARG A 77 -10.81 -6.82 -2.66
C ARG A 77 -10.09 -6.00 -1.60
N GLU A 78 -9.90 -6.57 -0.41
CA GLU A 78 -9.19 -5.89 0.69
C GLU A 78 -7.75 -5.57 0.32
N ALA A 79 -7.05 -6.48 -0.36
CA ALA A 79 -5.70 -6.25 -0.85
C ALA A 79 -5.64 -5.12 -1.89
N GLN A 80 -6.63 -5.05 -2.79
CA GLN A 80 -6.73 -3.97 -3.79
C GLN A 80 -7.00 -2.62 -3.14
N GLU A 81 -7.92 -2.55 -2.17
CA GLU A 81 -8.20 -1.32 -1.42
C GLU A 81 -6.98 -0.84 -0.64
N TYR A 82 -6.27 -1.76 0.02
CA TYR A 82 -5.04 -1.44 0.75
C TYR A 82 -3.93 -0.93 -0.18
N ALA A 83 -3.75 -1.56 -1.34
CA ALA A 83 -2.78 -1.11 -2.34
C ALA A 83 -3.12 0.29 -2.87
N ALA A 84 -4.40 0.57 -3.17
CA ALA A 84 -4.84 1.88 -3.61
C ALA A 84 -4.57 2.96 -2.55
N LYS A 85 -4.81 2.65 -1.28
CA LYS A 85 -4.50 3.53 -0.15
C LYS A 85 -3.01 3.84 -0.04
N LEU A 86 -2.14 2.82 -0.12
CA LEU A 86 -0.69 3.00 -0.07
C LEU A 86 -0.16 3.88 -1.22
N VAL A 87 -0.68 3.68 -2.43
CA VAL A 87 -0.30 4.52 -3.59
C VAL A 87 -0.72 5.96 -3.35
N SER A 88 -1.95 6.19 -2.86
CA SER A 88 -2.44 7.53 -2.51
C SER A 88 -1.56 8.18 -1.43
N GLU A 89 -1.23 7.46 -0.35
CA GLU A 89 -0.37 7.97 0.72
C GLU A 89 1.04 8.29 0.21
N SER A 90 1.60 7.44 -0.66
CA SER A 90 2.90 7.65 -1.29
C SER A 90 2.90 8.89 -2.19
N GLU A 91 1.84 9.10 -2.97
CA GLU A 91 1.71 10.28 -3.81
C GLU A 91 1.59 11.56 -2.98
N VAL A 92 0.77 11.54 -1.92
CA VAL A 92 0.65 12.66 -0.97
C VAL A 92 2.01 12.98 -0.35
N LEU A 93 2.74 11.97 0.10
CA LEU A 93 4.08 12.14 0.67
C LEU A 93 5.06 12.74 -0.35
N ARG A 94 5.08 12.24 -1.59
CA ARG A 94 5.92 12.77 -2.67
C ARG A 94 5.62 14.24 -2.95
N ARG A 95 4.34 14.59 -3.08
CA ARG A 95 3.90 15.98 -3.30
C ARG A 95 4.30 16.88 -2.12
N ALA A 96 4.13 16.41 -0.89
CA ALA A 96 4.53 17.15 0.31
C ALA A 96 6.06 17.39 0.35
N GLN A 97 6.86 16.39 -0.04
CA GLN A 97 8.32 16.55 -0.14
C GLN A 97 8.74 17.53 -1.23
N GLU A 98 8.08 17.51 -2.39
CA GLU A 98 8.33 18.47 -3.47
C GLU A 98 8.00 19.91 -3.04
N GLU A 99 6.86 20.10 -2.36
CA GLU A 99 6.47 21.41 -1.86
C GLU A 99 7.42 21.89 -0.76
N ALA A 100 7.81 21.02 0.17
CA ALA A 100 8.81 21.35 1.19
C ALA A 100 10.14 21.80 0.57
N ARG A 101 10.61 21.11 -0.48
CA ARG A 101 11.84 21.51 -1.20
C ARG A 101 11.69 22.90 -1.83
N LYS A 102 10.56 23.18 -2.48
CA LYS A 102 10.28 24.50 -3.06
C LYS A 102 10.25 25.59 -1.99
N ILE A 103 9.61 25.34 -0.85
CA ILE A 103 9.56 26.31 0.26
C ILE A 103 10.98 26.62 0.76
N VAL A 104 11.81 25.60 0.95
CA VAL A 104 13.21 25.78 1.39
C VAL A 104 14.02 26.55 0.35
N GLU A 105 13.88 26.22 -0.93
CA GLU A 105 14.58 26.92 -2.01
C GLU A 105 14.16 28.40 -2.11
N GLN A 106 12.86 28.67 -2.02
CA GLN A 106 12.33 30.04 -1.97
C GLN A 106 12.79 30.80 -0.73
N ALA A 107 12.86 30.13 0.44
CA ALA A 107 13.37 30.74 1.66
C ALA A 107 14.85 31.13 1.51
N HIS A 108 15.68 30.25 0.95
CA HIS A 108 17.08 30.56 0.65
C HIS A 108 17.23 31.70 -0.35
N GLN A 109 16.40 31.73 -1.39
CA GLN A 109 16.42 32.81 -2.37
C GLN A 109 16.06 34.16 -1.75
N ARG A 110 14.97 34.21 -0.97
CA ARG A 110 14.57 35.42 -0.24
C ARG A 110 15.61 35.88 0.77
N ALA A 111 16.28 34.95 1.45
CA ALA A 111 17.36 35.28 2.38
C ALA A 111 18.52 35.99 1.66
N ARG A 112 18.95 35.46 0.51
CA ARG A 112 19.99 36.10 -0.32
C ARG A 112 19.57 37.49 -0.79
N GLU A 113 18.35 37.63 -1.31
CA GLU A 113 17.82 38.92 -1.76
C GLU A 113 17.76 39.94 -0.61
N LEU A 114 17.42 39.50 0.60
CA LEU A 114 17.38 40.35 1.78
C LEU A 114 18.79 40.77 2.21
N GLU A 115 19.75 39.85 2.22
CA GLU A 115 21.16 40.14 2.53
C GLU A 115 21.74 41.16 1.54
N GLU A 116 21.59 40.91 0.24
CA GLU A 116 22.03 41.85 -0.81
C GLU A 116 21.33 43.21 -0.67
N GLY A 117 20.03 43.22 -0.39
CA GLY A 117 19.28 44.45 -0.14
C GLY A 117 19.79 45.23 1.08
N ALA A 118 20.13 44.53 2.16
CA ALA A 118 20.66 45.12 3.38
C ALA A 118 22.06 45.71 3.17
N ASP A 119 22.94 45.00 2.45
CA ASP A 119 24.28 45.47 2.11
C ASP A 119 24.22 46.73 1.24
N ASN A 120 23.38 46.72 0.19
CA ASN A 120 23.17 47.87 -0.68
C ASN A 120 22.64 49.08 0.10
N TYR A 121 21.69 48.85 1.02
CA TYR A 121 21.17 49.90 1.88
C TYR A 121 22.25 50.47 2.80
N ALA A 122 23.04 49.62 3.45
CA ALA A 122 24.13 50.03 4.31
C ALA A 122 25.18 50.86 3.55
N GLU A 123 25.55 50.45 2.33
CA GLU A 123 26.45 51.22 1.47
C GLU A 123 25.87 52.61 1.13
N GLY A 124 24.58 52.68 0.81
CA GLY A 124 23.88 53.94 0.56
C GLY A 124 23.92 54.91 1.76
N VAL A 125 23.68 54.39 2.95
CA VAL A 125 23.74 55.16 4.21
C VAL A 125 25.17 55.64 4.47
N LEU A 126 26.16 54.76 4.37
CA LEU A 126 27.57 55.08 4.60
C LEU A 126 28.09 56.13 3.61
N ARG A 127 27.72 56.02 2.33
CA ARG A 127 28.05 57.01 1.29
C ARG A 127 27.45 58.38 1.60
N SER A 128 26.17 58.43 1.99
CA SER A 128 25.51 59.69 2.36
C SER A 128 26.16 60.35 3.59
N LEU A 129 26.59 59.53 4.56
CA LEU A 129 27.33 59.99 5.72
C LEU A 129 28.70 60.54 5.32
N GLN A 130 29.45 59.83 4.45
CA GLN A 130 30.74 60.30 3.95
C GLN A 130 30.62 61.67 3.28
N GLU A 131 29.66 61.85 2.37
CA GLU A 131 29.45 63.13 1.69
C GLU A 131 29.14 64.27 2.68
N SER A 132 28.36 63.98 3.72
CA SER A 132 28.00 64.96 4.76
C SER A 132 29.21 65.37 5.60
N LEU A 133 30.05 64.40 5.97
CA LEU A 133 31.30 64.65 6.69
C LEU A 133 32.30 65.44 5.84
N GLU A 134 32.42 65.13 4.54
CA GLU A 134 33.28 65.89 3.64
C GLU A 134 32.83 67.35 3.49
N ARG A 135 31.53 67.61 3.35
CA ARG A 135 30.98 68.98 3.33
C ARG A 135 31.32 69.72 4.62
N THR A 136 31.10 69.08 5.76
CA THR A 136 31.41 69.64 7.08
C THR A 136 32.91 69.96 7.21
N LEU A 137 33.78 69.04 6.78
CA LEU A 137 35.22 69.23 6.81
C LEU A 137 35.67 70.38 5.89
N ARG A 138 35.05 70.53 4.71
CA ARG A 138 35.30 71.68 3.81
C ARG A 138 34.97 73.00 4.50
N THR A 139 33.81 73.10 5.15
CA THR A 139 33.40 74.29 5.92
C THR A 139 34.40 74.60 7.04
N VAL A 140 34.82 73.59 7.81
CA VAL A 140 35.82 73.77 8.88
C VAL A 140 37.16 74.26 8.32
N LYS A 141 37.64 73.67 7.22
CA LYS A 141 38.90 74.09 6.57
C LYS A 141 38.82 75.54 6.10
N GLN A 142 37.68 75.95 5.51
CA GLN A 142 37.47 77.32 5.06
C GLN A 142 37.47 78.30 6.25
N GLY A 143 36.72 78.01 7.30
CA GLY A 143 36.70 78.84 8.52
C GLY A 143 38.08 78.99 9.17
N ARG A 144 38.89 77.91 9.19
CA ARG A 144 40.29 78.00 9.66
C ARG A 144 41.17 78.87 8.76
N SER A 145 41.01 78.79 7.44
CA SER A 145 41.79 79.59 6.49
C SER A 145 41.44 81.09 6.60
N GLU A 146 40.17 81.42 6.82
CA GLU A 146 39.71 82.79 7.07
C GLU A 146 40.30 83.36 8.36
N LEU A 147 40.33 82.58 9.44
CA LEU A 147 41.00 82.98 10.69
C LEU A 147 42.51 83.17 10.52
N GLN A 148 43.18 82.34 9.71
CA GLN A 148 44.61 82.52 9.42
C GLN A 148 44.87 83.79 8.58
N ARG A 149 43.99 84.13 7.63
CA ARG A 149 44.07 85.40 6.88
C ARG A 149 43.73 86.61 7.75
N GLY A 150 42.70 86.53 8.58
CA GLY A 150 42.29 87.59 9.51
C GLY A 150 43.30 87.82 10.64
N GLY A 151 43.92 86.75 11.15
CA GLY A 151 44.98 86.81 12.16
C GLY A 151 46.31 87.37 11.66
N GLY A 152 46.52 87.44 10.34
CA GLY A 152 47.69 88.10 9.73
C GLY A 152 47.52 89.60 9.50
N ALA A 153 46.29 90.14 9.56
CA ALA A 153 46.03 91.57 9.38
C ALA A 153 46.08 92.37 10.70
N GLY A 154 46.17 91.70 11.85
CA GLY A 154 46.15 92.32 13.18
C GLY A 154 47.52 92.70 13.77
N THR A 155 48.64 92.41 13.11
CA THR A 155 49.99 92.62 13.66
C THR A 155 50.85 93.63 12.89
N ALA A 156 50.30 94.33 11.89
CA ALA A 156 51.04 95.30 11.07
C ALA A 156 50.61 96.78 11.23
N ALA A 157 49.65 97.10 12.12
CA ALA A 157 49.19 98.47 12.33
C ALA A 157 49.19 98.84 13.82
N GLY A 158 50.24 99.54 14.26
CA GLY A 158 50.30 100.16 15.59
C GLY A 158 51.70 100.23 16.21
N ALA A 159 52.66 100.77 15.45
CA ALA A 159 53.87 101.42 15.99
C ALA A 159 53.66 102.94 15.87
#